data_AF-A0A535IDX3-F1
#
_entry.id   AF-A0A535IDX3-F1
#
_cell.length_a   1.000
_cell.length_b   1.000
_cell.length_c   1.000
_cell.angle_alpha   90.00
_cell.angle_beta   90.00
_cell.angle_gamma   90.00
#
_symmetry.space_group_name_H-M   'P 1'
#
loop_
_entity.id
_entity.type
_entity.pdbx_description
1 polymer ?
#
loop_
_entity_poly.entity_id
_entity_poly.type
_entity_poly.pdbx_seq_one_letter_code
_entity_poly.pdbx_strand_id
1 'polypeptide(L)'
;ARPGEEIVTLDGVKRKLTPDMLLIADPEGPIAIAGVMGGAISEVNDNTTTVLLEAANFQAASVRRTSVELGLRTDASSRFEKRLDPELTVAGANRAMQLMAEHAGGTVHPGVVDCYPSPPQPRTITFSTDDVEWLTAVKVTQHEVVEALSWLGFIVVPDEHSNSMQVTVPTFRPDVVESADLVEEVLRMIGYNSIPSTIPVGPLPEPQVDSWFEREYAVRNILIGAGLNEIITYAMISRDRMINLLAHADAQSARVLLQGA
;
A
#
# COMPACT_ATOMS: atom_id res chain seq x y z
N ALA A 1 -10.67 -0.97 -21.32
CA ALA A 1 -10.98 -0.10 -22.46
C ALA A 1 -10.68 -0.83 -23.78
N ARG A 2 -11.11 -0.30 -24.92
CA ARG A 2 -10.61 -0.74 -26.24
C ARG A 2 -9.29 -0.01 -26.56
N PRO A 3 -8.38 -0.62 -27.34
CA PRO A 3 -7.15 0.07 -27.75
C PRO A 3 -7.46 1.37 -28.50
N GLY A 4 -6.90 2.49 -28.02
CA GLY A 4 -7.10 3.81 -28.64
C GLY A 4 -8.47 4.44 -28.40
N GLU A 5 -9.29 3.86 -27.52
CA GLU A 5 -10.52 4.50 -27.04
C GLU A 5 -10.16 5.80 -26.30
N GLU A 6 -11.05 6.80 -26.37
CA GLU A 6 -10.81 8.11 -25.76
C GLU A 6 -12.02 8.55 -24.93
N ILE A 7 -11.77 9.29 -23.86
CA ILE A 7 -12.80 9.91 -23.02
C ILE A 7 -12.39 11.34 -22.69
N VAL A 8 -13.37 12.24 -22.56
CA VAL A 8 -13.16 13.57 -21.98
C VAL A 8 -13.58 13.50 -20.51
N THR A 9 -12.65 13.74 -19.59
CA THR A 9 -12.91 13.73 -18.16
C THR A 9 -13.51 15.06 -17.67
N LEU A 10 -14.02 15.10 -16.44
CA LEU A 10 -14.65 16.30 -15.82
C LEU A 10 -13.76 17.55 -15.84
N ASP A 11 -12.44 17.37 -15.92
CA ASP A 11 -11.47 18.47 -16.08
C ASP A 11 -11.39 19.03 -17.52
N GLY A 12 -12.23 18.54 -18.44
CA GLY A 12 -12.25 18.92 -19.85
C GLY A 12 -11.10 18.35 -20.68
N VAL A 13 -10.25 17.50 -20.10
CA VAL A 13 -9.08 16.93 -20.79
C VAL A 13 -9.46 15.65 -21.53
N LYS A 14 -9.06 15.56 -22.80
CA LYS A 14 -9.19 14.33 -23.59
C LYS A 14 -8.08 13.34 -23.24
N ARG A 15 -8.46 12.12 -22.89
CA ARG A 15 -7.54 11.07 -22.41
C ARG A 15 -7.60 9.85 -23.30
N LYS A 16 -6.42 9.34 -23.66
CA LYS A 16 -6.27 8.08 -24.39
C LYS A 16 -6.29 6.92 -23.40
N LEU A 17 -7.11 5.94 -23.70
CA LEU A 17 -7.33 4.78 -22.85
C LEU A 17 -6.55 3.58 -23.37
N THR A 18 -6.07 2.76 -22.43
CA THR A 18 -5.40 1.48 -22.72
C THR A 18 -6.27 0.31 -22.27
N PRO A 19 -6.07 -0.90 -22.83
CA PRO A 19 -6.90 -2.06 -22.51
C PRO A 19 -7.01 -2.39 -21.02
N ASP A 20 -5.96 -2.11 -20.24
CA ASP A 20 -5.89 -2.37 -18.81
C ASP A 20 -6.72 -1.40 -17.95
N MET A 21 -7.23 -0.31 -18.53
CA MET A 21 -8.04 0.68 -17.82
C MET A 21 -9.49 0.19 -17.71
N LEU A 22 -9.99 0.10 -16.48
CA LEU A 22 -11.38 -0.19 -16.19
C LEU A 22 -12.24 1.05 -16.44
N LEU A 23 -13.35 0.88 -17.15
CA LEU A 23 -14.28 1.94 -17.50
C LEU A 23 -15.67 1.62 -16.96
N ILE A 24 -16.42 2.68 -16.72
CA ILE A 24 -17.87 2.62 -16.52
C ILE A 24 -18.46 3.13 -17.82
N ALA A 25 -19.37 2.35 -18.41
CA ALA A 25 -19.89 2.60 -19.74
C ALA A 25 -21.37 2.26 -19.82
N ASP A 26 -22.05 3.00 -20.68
CA ASP A 26 -23.42 2.74 -21.12
C ASP A 26 -23.38 2.22 -22.59
N PRO A 27 -24.55 2.02 -23.25
CA PRO A 27 -24.57 1.61 -24.65
C PRO A 27 -23.94 2.60 -25.65
N GLU A 28 -23.80 3.87 -25.29
CA GLU A 28 -23.23 4.92 -26.16
C GLU A 28 -21.72 5.05 -25.99
N GLY A 29 -21.18 4.72 -24.81
CA GLY A 29 -19.74 4.69 -24.59
C GLY A 29 -19.30 4.83 -23.14
N PRO A 30 -18.01 5.12 -22.90
CA PRO A 30 -17.49 5.28 -21.55
C PRO A 30 -17.92 6.62 -20.93
N ILE A 31 -18.49 6.54 -19.73
CA ILE A 31 -18.97 7.68 -18.94
C ILE A 31 -18.05 7.99 -17.76
N ALA A 32 -17.17 7.07 -17.35
CA ALA A 32 -16.15 7.34 -16.33
C ALA A 32 -14.94 6.39 -16.44
N ILE A 33 -13.81 6.84 -15.91
CA ILE A 33 -12.65 6.00 -15.62
C ILE A 33 -12.81 5.48 -14.19
N ALA A 34 -13.09 4.18 -14.07
CA ALA A 34 -13.53 3.55 -12.84
C ALA A 34 -12.55 3.78 -11.68
N GLY A 35 -13.04 4.40 -10.60
CA GLY A 35 -12.26 4.70 -9.41
C GLY A 35 -11.23 5.82 -9.57
N VAL A 36 -11.20 6.52 -10.70
CA VAL A 36 -10.23 7.60 -10.97
C VAL A 36 -10.95 8.93 -11.15
N MET A 37 -11.77 9.07 -12.19
CA MET A 37 -12.45 10.32 -12.53
C MET A 37 -13.67 10.07 -13.43
N GLY A 38 -14.73 10.84 -13.20
CA GLY A 38 -15.90 10.86 -14.07
C GLY A 38 -15.58 11.41 -15.47
N GLY A 39 -16.45 11.10 -16.42
CA GLY A 39 -16.48 11.72 -17.74
C GLY A 39 -17.34 12.98 -17.73
N ALA A 40 -17.01 13.93 -18.61
CA ALA A 40 -17.75 15.19 -18.74
C ALA A 40 -19.21 15.01 -19.18
N ILE A 41 -19.52 13.91 -19.89
CA ILE A 41 -20.86 13.65 -20.45
C ILE A 41 -21.89 13.37 -19.35
N SER A 42 -21.47 12.75 -18.24
CA SER A 42 -22.36 12.37 -17.12
C SER A 42 -22.17 13.25 -15.88
N GLU A 43 -21.58 14.44 -16.04
CA GLU A 43 -21.35 15.37 -14.94
C GLU A 43 -22.66 15.98 -14.41
N VAL A 44 -22.77 16.07 -13.08
CA VAL A 44 -23.84 16.83 -12.42
C VAL A 44 -23.58 18.33 -12.61
N ASN A 45 -24.59 19.07 -13.08
CA ASN A 45 -24.53 20.51 -13.29
C ASN A 45 -25.77 21.22 -12.72
N ASP A 46 -25.84 22.54 -12.88
CA ASP A 46 -26.91 23.39 -12.33
C ASP A 46 -28.33 23.00 -12.81
N ASN A 47 -28.45 22.28 -13.93
CA ASN A 47 -29.73 21.82 -14.47
C ASN A 47 -30.07 20.38 -14.07
N THR A 48 -29.20 19.69 -13.32
CA THR A 48 -29.43 18.30 -12.91
C THR A 48 -30.52 18.22 -11.85
N THR A 49 -31.60 17.51 -12.17
CA THR A 49 -32.73 17.29 -11.25
C THR A 49 -32.87 15.83 -10.79
N THR A 50 -32.22 14.91 -11.48
CA THR A 50 -32.24 13.46 -11.20
C THR A 50 -30.81 12.96 -11.23
N VAL A 51 -30.40 12.24 -10.18
CA VAL A 51 -29.05 11.71 -10.02
C VAL A 51 -29.12 10.20 -9.83
N LEU A 52 -28.31 9.48 -10.60
CA LEU A 52 -27.97 8.08 -10.32
C LEU A 52 -26.69 8.08 -9.48
N LEU A 53 -26.78 7.65 -8.22
CA LEU A 53 -25.60 7.58 -7.34
C LEU A 53 -24.86 6.26 -7.55
N GLU A 54 -23.60 6.35 -7.96
CA GLU A 54 -22.69 5.21 -7.98
C GLU A 54 -21.95 5.09 -6.63
N ALA A 55 -21.97 3.89 -6.07
CA ALA A 55 -21.02 3.46 -5.05
C ALA A 55 -20.45 2.12 -5.51
N ALA A 56 -19.12 2.02 -5.59
CA ALA A 56 -18.45 0.87 -6.15
C ALA A 56 -17.17 0.56 -5.38
N ASN A 57 -16.65 -0.66 -5.58
CA ASN A 57 -15.35 -1.08 -5.11
C ASN A 57 -14.53 -1.59 -6.31
N PHE A 58 -13.36 -0.99 -6.54
CA PHE A 58 -12.52 -1.31 -7.69
C PHE A 58 -11.21 -1.98 -7.27
N GLN A 59 -10.65 -2.77 -8.18
CA GLN A 59 -9.36 -3.41 -7.94
C GLN A 59 -8.25 -2.37 -7.75
N ALA A 60 -7.69 -2.31 -6.54
CA ALA A 60 -6.67 -1.33 -6.13
C ALA A 60 -5.50 -1.18 -7.12
N ALA A 61 -4.95 -2.30 -7.60
CA ALA A 61 -3.83 -2.28 -8.55
C ALA A 61 -4.21 -1.68 -9.91
N SER A 62 -5.44 -1.93 -10.38
CA SER A 62 -5.96 -1.38 -11.64
C SER A 62 -6.13 0.14 -11.53
N VAL A 63 -6.73 0.61 -10.44
CA VAL A 63 -6.90 2.05 -10.15
C VAL A 63 -5.53 2.73 -10.05
N ARG A 64 -4.57 2.14 -9.32
CA ARG A 64 -3.21 2.68 -9.19
C ARG A 64 -2.52 2.86 -10.53
N ARG A 65 -2.50 1.80 -11.34
CA ARG A 65 -1.85 1.84 -12.67
C ARG A 65 -2.51 2.90 -13.54
N THR A 66 -3.83 2.94 -13.58
CA THR A 66 -4.60 3.90 -14.38
C THR A 66 -4.34 5.35 -13.94
N SER A 67 -4.39 5.60 -12.63
CA SER A 67 -4.08 6.89 -11.99
C SER A 67 -2.68 7.38 -12.33
N VAL A 68 -1.66 6.52 -12.21
CA VAL A 68 -0.26 6.86 -12.55
C VAL A 68 -0.07 7.10 -14.05
N GLU A 69 -0.57 6.19 -14.90
CA GLU A 69 -0.42 6.26 -16.36
C GLU A 69 -1.03 7.55 -16.93
N LEU A 70 -2.18 7.97 -16.40
CA LEU A 70 -2.88 9.18 -16.84
C LEU A 70 -2.43 10.46 -16.12
N GLY A 71 -1.52 10.34 -15.14
CA GLY A 71 -1.15 11.46 -14.27
C GLY A 71 -2.34 12.02 -13.46
N LEU A 72 -3.32 11.18 -13.13
CA LEU A 72 -4.57 11.54 -12.48
C LEU A 72 -4.69 10.96 -11.07
N ARG A 73 -4.11 11.67 -10.11
CA ARG A 73 -4.31 11.34 -8.70
C ARG A 73 -5.45 12.16 -8.12
N THR A 74 -6.52 11.48 -7.71
CA THR A 74 -7.70 12.08 -7.09
C THR A 74 -7.90 11.55 -5.68
N ASP A 75 -8.77 12.23 -4.95
CA ASP A 75 -9.26 11.80 -3.66
C ASP A 75 -9.86 10.39 -3.72
N ALA A 76 -10.61 10.08 -4.79
CA ALA A 76 -11.18 8.76 -5.02
C ALA A 76 -10.09 7.72 -5.31
N SER A 77 -9.18 7.99 -6.27
CA SER A 77 -8.16 7.02 -6.64
C SER A 77 -7.25 6.68 -5.47
N SER A 78 -6.85 7.68 -4.68
CA SER A 78 -6.02 7.48 -3.50
C SER A 78 -6.64 6.55 -2.43
N ARG A 79 -7.97 6.52 -2.32
CA ARG A 79 -8.71 5.65 -1.40
C ARG A 79 -8.87 4.25 -1.99
N PHE A 80 -9.28 4.14 -3.25
CA PHE A 80 -9.42 2.84 -3.92
C PHE A 80 -8.10 2.05 -4.00
N GLU A 81 -6.97 2.73 -4.22
CA GLU A 81 -5.64 2.11 -4.21
C GLU A 81 -5.28 1.43 -2.87
N LYS A 82 -5.95 1.83 -1.77
CA LYS A 82 -5.72 1.30 -0.42
C LYS A 82 -6.70 0.20 -0.01
N ARG A 83 -7.48 -0.34 -0.96
CA ARG A 83 -8.45 -1.43 -0.73
C ARG A 83 -9.53 -1.05 0.29
N LEU A 84 -10.48 -0.23 -0.14
CA LEU A 84 -11.68 0.04 0.66
C LEU A 84 -12.43 -1.25 0.95
N ASP A 85 -13.09 -1.32 2.11
CA ASP A 85 -13.96 -2.43 2.47
C ASP A 85 -15.19 -2.48 1.53
N PRO A 86 -15.38 -3.56 0.76
CA PRO A 86 -16.56 -3.72 -0.07
C PRO A 86 -17.89 -3.66 0.70
N GLU A 87 -17.91 -4.08 1.97
CA GLU A 87 -19.11 -4.08 2.81
C GLU A 87 -19.61 -2.66 3.14
N LEU A 88 -18.77 -1.63 2.98
CA LEU A 88 -19.15 -0.24 3.20
C LEU A 88 -19.84 0.41 1.99
N THR A 89 -19.91 -0.27 0.85
CA THR A 89 -20.42 0.31 -0.42
C THR A 89 -21.88 0.76 -0.29
N VAL A 90 -22.77 -0.14 0.14
CA VAL A 90 -24.21 0.16 0.29
C VAL A 90 -24.46 1.14 1.43
N ALA A 91 -23.74 0.97 2.56
CA ALA A 91 -23.85 1.89 3.69
C ALA A 91 -23.44 3.33 3.31
N GLY A 92 -22.34 3.48 2.57
CA GLY A 92 -21.87 4.75 2.03
C GLY A 92 -22.86 5.38 1.05
N ALA A 93 -23.40 4.59 0.12
CA ALA A 93 -24.42 5.04 -0.83
C ALA A 93 -25.67 5.58 -0.12
N ASN A 94 -26.19 4.82 0.84
CA ASN A 94 -27.37 5.22 1.61
C ASN A 94 -27.13 6.49 2.41
N ARG A 95 -25.94 6.64 3.01
CA ARG A 95 -25.58 7.87 3.72
C ARG A 95 -25.47 9.07 2.79
N ALA A 96 -24.90 8.90 1.61
CA ALA A 96 -24.83 9.96 0.60
C ALA A 96 -26.22 10.38 0.13
N MET A 97 -27.09 9.42 -0.22
CA MET A 97 -28.48 9.69 -0.62
C MET A 97 -29.28 10.40 0.48
N GLN A 98 -29.10 9.99 1.74
CA GLN A 98 -29.71 10.67 2.88
C GLN A 98 -29.30 12.14 2.93
N LEU A 99 -28.00 12.43 2.84
CA LEU A 99 -27.49 13.81 2.87
C LEU A 99 -27.97 14.64 1.67
N MET A 100 -28.06 14.03 0.48
CA MET A 100 -28.63 14.69 -0.70
C MET A 100 -30.11 15.03 -0.50
N ALA A 101 -30.89 14.14 0.11
CA ALA A 101 -32.29 14.43 0.42
C ALA A 101 -32.43 15.56 1.45
N GLU A 102 -31.64 15.51 2.53
CA GLU A 102 -31.65 16.50 3.61
C GLU A 102 -31.22 17.91 3.14
N HIS A 103 -30.22 17.99 2.25
CA HIS A 103 -29.60 19.27 1.89
C HIS A 103 -29.96 19.80 0.50
N ALA A 104 -30.27 18.93 -0.46
CA ALA A 104 -30.66 19.32 -1.81
C ALA A 104 -32.18 19.22 -2.06
N GLY A 105 -32.96 18.76 -1.07
CA GLY A 105 -34.41 18.62 -1.18
C GLY A 105 -34.86 17.52 -2.15
N GLY A 106 -33.97 16.57 -2.46
CA GLY A 106 -34.27 15.44 -3.33
C GLY A 106 -35.10 14.36 -2.64
N THR A 107 -35.78 13.53 -3.45
CA THR A 107 -36.49 12.35 -2.97
C THR A 107 -35.68 11.09 -3.30
N VAL A 108 -35.44 10.23 -2.30
CA VAL A 108 -34.72 8.97 -2.50
C VAL A 108 -35.68 7.92 -3.06
N HIS A 109 -35.32 7.32 -4.19
CA HIS A 109 -36.05 6.19 -4.73
C HIS A 109 -35.81 4.93 -3.86
N PRO A 110 -36.85 4.15 -3.51
CA PRO A 110 -36.66 2.94 -2.73
C PRO A 110 -35.95 1.85 -3.54
N GLY A 111 -35.01 1.15 -2.90
CA GLY A 111 -34.28 0.02 -3.49
C GLY A 111 -32.88 0.37 -3.98
N VAL A 112 -32.12 -0.68 -4.33
CA VAL A 112 -30.74 -0.59 -4.80
C VAL A 112 -30.51 -1.66 -5.87
N VAL A 113 -29.72 -1.33 -6.89
CA VAL A 113 -29.16 -2.33 -7.82
C VAL A 113 -27.75 -2.62 -7.34
N ASP A 114 -27.53 -3.83 -6.82
CA ASP A 114 -26.24 -4.26 -6.28
C ASP A 114 -25.71 -5.48 -7.04
N CYS A 115 -24.54 -5.32 -7.65
CA CYS A 115 -23.85 -6.37 -8.39
C CYS A 115 -22.61 -6.80 -7.60
N TYR A 116 -22.78 -7.78 -6.72
CA TYR A 116 -21.76 -8.21 -5.77
C TYR A 116 -21.49 -9.71 -5.85
N PRO A 117 -20.81 -10.19 -6.91
CA PRO A 117 -20.71 -11.62 -7.21
C PRO A 117 -19.77 -12.40 -6.28
N SER A 118 -18.87 -11.72 -5.57
CA SER A 118 -17.85 -12.37 -4.74
C SER A 118 -17.64 -11.60 -3.43
N PRO A 119 -18.57 -11.75 -2.46
CA PRO A 119 -18.41 -11.16 -1.14
C PRO A 119 -17.23 -11.79 -0.39
N PRO A 120 -16.41 -11.00 0.34
CA PRO A 120 -15.32 -11.49 1.15
C PRO A 120 -15.88 -12.37 2.27
N GLN A 121 -15.22 -13.50 2.50
CA GLN A 121 -15.58 -14.36 3.61
C GLN A 121 -14.89 -13.88 4.88
N PRO A 122 -15.59 -13.86 6.03
CA PRO A 122 -14.95 -13.61 7.31
C PRO A 122 -13.79 -14.60 7.52
N ARG A 123 -12.64 -14.07 7.91
CA ARG A 123 -11.46 -14.87 8.24
C ARG A 123 -11.37 -15.02 9.74
N THR A 124 -11.21 -16.24 10.20
CA THR A 124 -10.89 -16.53 11.60
C THR A 124 -9.45 -17.03 11.69
N ILE A 125 -8.68 -16.44 12.60
CA ILE A 125 -7.29 -16.78 12.88
C ILE A 125 -7.23 -17.35 14.30
N THR A 126 -6.60 -18.51 14.44
CA THR A 126 -6.24 -19.06 15.75
C THR A 126 -5.03 -18.32 16.28
N PHE A 127 -5.14 -17.83 17.52
CA PHE A 127 -4.16 -16.96 18.15
C PHE A 127 -3.95 -17.39 19.60
N SER A 128 -2.75 -17.19 20.15
CA SER A 128 -2.45 -17.45 21.56
C SER A 128 -1.72 -16.26 22.18
N THR A 129 -1.86 -16.05 23.49
CA THR A 129 -0.98 -15.12 24.23
C THR A 129 0.50 -15.49 24.09
N ASP A 130 0.78 -16.78 23.85
CA ASP A 130 2.13 -17.29 23.62
C ASP A 130 2.73 -16.78 22.29
N ASP A 131 1.89 -16.46 21.29
CA ASP A 131 2.38 -15.87 20.03
C ASP A 131 2.96 -14.47 20.27
N VAL A 132 2.34 -13.70 21.15
CA VAL A 132 2.82 -12.37 21.56
C VAL A 132 4.14 -12.51 22.31
N GLU A 133 4.20 -13.38 23.32
CA GLU A 133 5.43 -13.60 24.08
C GLU A 133 6.57 -14.11 23.19
N TRP A 134 6.26 -15.02 22.26
CA TRP A 134 7.25 -15.60 21.36
C TRP A 134 7.87 -14.58 20.40
N LEU A 135 7.06 -13.72 19.78
CA LEU A 135 7.56 -12.71 18.83
C LEU A 135 8.20 -11.49 19.51
N THR A 136 7.81 -11.18 20.74
CA THR A 136 8.05 -9.84 21.31
C THR A 136 8.68 -9.85 22.70
N ALA A 137 8.75 -11.02 23.34
CA ALA A 137 9.09 -11.20 24.76
C ALA A 137 8.16 -10.45 25.75
N VAL A 138 7.05 -9.88 25.27
CA VAL A 138 6.05 -9.23 26.10
C VAL A 138 5.04 -10.27 26.57
N LYS A 139 4.82 -10.34 27.89
CA LYS A 139 3.78 -11.17 28.49
C LYS A 139 2.47 -10.40 28.56
N VAL A 140 1.42 -11.00 28.04
CA VAL A 140 0.07 -10.45 28.04
C VAL A 140 -0.91 -11.48 28.60
N THR A 141 -1.93 -11.00 29.28
CA THR A 141 -3.08 -11.80 29.68
C THR A 141 -4.07 -11.92 28.53
N GLN A 142 -4.91 -12.96 28.54
CA GLN A 142 -6.01 -13.07 27.56
C GLN A 142 -6.95 -11.86 27.61
N HIS A 143 -7.19 -11.31 28.81
CA HIS A 143 -8.04 -10.14 28.97
C HIS A 143 -7.47 -8.92 28.21
N GLU A 144 -6.17 -8.65 28.33
CA GLU A 144 -5.51 -7.55 27.61
C GLU A 144 -5.58 -7.73 26.10
N VAL A 145 -5.40 -8.96 25.61
CA VAL A 145 -5.53 -9.28 24.17
C VAL A 145 -6.96 -9.08 23.67
N VAL A 146 -7.95 -9.63 24.40
CA VAL A 146 -9.37 -9.49 24.07
C VAL A 146 -9.76 -8.02 24.03
N GLU A 147 -9.37 -7.24 25.03
CA GLU A 147 -9.64 -5.80 25.08
C GLU A 147 -9.00 -5.08 23.90
N ALA A 148 -7.70 -5.25 23.67
CA ALA A 148 -6.96 -4.60 22.59
C ALA A 148 -7.59 -4.85 21.21
N LEU A 149 -7.88 -6.12 20.89
CA LEU A 149 -8.44 -6.50 19.60
C LEU A 149 -9.93 -6.09 19.48
N SER A 150 -10.70 -6.15 20.57
CA SER A 150 -12.12 -5.74 20.53
C SER A 150 -12.27 -4.24 20.26
N TRP A 151 -11.40 -3.38 20.82
CA TRP A 151 -11.37 -1.95 20.52
C TRP A 151 -11.15 -1.63 19.03
N LEU A 152 -10.50 -2.55 18.32
CA LEU A 152 -10.20 -2.44 16.90
C LEU A 152 -11.27 -3.10 16.01
N GLY A 153 -12.35 -3.61 16.61
CA GLY A 153 -13.48 -4.22 15.90
C GLY A 153 -13.30 -5.69 15.55
N PHE A 154 -12.30 -6.37 16.12
CA PHE A 154 -12.18 -7.82 16.00
C PHE A 154 -13.14 -8.52 16.97
N ILE A 155 -13.67 -9.67 16.57
CA ILE A 155 -14.45 -10.53 17.47
C ILE A 155 -13.51 -11.61 18.01
N VAL A 156 -13.28 -11.61 19.32
CA VAL A 156 -12.38 -12.55 19.98
C VAL A 156 -13.18 -13.51 20.85
N VAL A 157 -12.95 -14.82 20.66
CA VAL A 157 -13.54 -15.89 21.46
C VAL A 157 -12.40 -16.62 22.18
N PRO A 158 -12.12 -16.31 23.46
CA PRO A 158 -11.09 -16.98 24.23
C PRO A 158 -11.49 -18.41 24.61
N ASP A 159 -10.51 -19.29 24.70
CA ASP A 159 -10.66 -20.63 25.26
C ASP A 159 -10.55 -20.59 26.79
N GLU A 160 -11.50 -21.20 27.51
CA GLU A 160 -11.54 -21.16 28.98
C GLU A 160 -10.44 -21.99 29.66
N HIS A 161 -9.75 -22.86 28.92
CA HIS A 161 -8.85 -23.88 29.47
C HIS A 161 -7.43 -23.80 28.91
N SER A 162 -7.14 -22.86 28.01
CA SER A 162 -5.84 -22.70 27.37
C SER A 162 -5.57 -21.23 27.05
N ASN A 163 -4.34 -20.90 26.65
CA ASN A 163 -3.95 -19.56 26.19
C ASN A 163 -4.47 -19.19 24.79
N SER A 164 -5.21 -20.11 24.15
CA SER A 164 -5.69 -19.96 22.78
C SER A 164 -6.97 -19.15 22.69
N MET A 165 -7.21 -18.54 21.54
CA MET A 165 -8.43 -17.82 21.20
C MET A 165 -8.68 -17.86 19.69
N GLN A 166 -9.94 -17.73 19.30
CA GLN A 166 -10.33 -17.55 17.91
C GLN A 166 -10.62 -16.07 17.65
N VAL A 167 -9.93 -15.49 16.69
CA VAL A 167 -10.07 -14.07 16.34
C VAL A 167 -10.69 -13.97 14.95
N THR A 168 -11.89 -13.42 14.87
CA THR A 168 -12.53 -13.11 13.58
C THR A 168 -12.14 -11.70 13.15
N VAL A 169 -11.49 -11.63 11.99
CA VAL A 169 -10.98 -10.39 11.39
C VAL A 169 -12.13 -9.63 10.72
N PRO A 170 -12.32 -8.34 11.02
CA PRO A 170 -13.33 -7.53 10.34
C PRO A 170 -12.96 -7.32 8.87
N THR A 171 -13.97 -7.19 8.00
CA THR A 171 -13.80 -7.08 6.53
C THR A 171 -12.98 -5.87 6.11
N PHE A 172 -12.99 -4.79 6.88
CA PHE A 172 -12.18 -3.59 6.66
C PHE A 172 -10.70 -3.74 7.01
N ARG A 173 -10.27 -4.91 7.50
CA ARG A 173 -8.86 -5.26 7.77
C ARG A 173 -8.33 -6.37 6.85
N PRO A 174 -8.27 -6.14 5.53
CA PRO A 174 -7.78 -7.14 4.59
C PRO A 174 -6.29 -7.48 4.80
N ASP A 175 -5.55 -6.59 5.48
CA ASP A 175 -4.14 -6.70 5.85
C ASP A 175 -3.85 -7.78 6.89
N VAL A 176 -4.79 -8.11 7.78
CA VAL A 176 -4.55 -9.03 8.92
C VAL A 176 -4.83 -10.47 8.54
N VAL A 177 -3.81 -11.20 8.09
CA VAL A 177 -3.93 -12.54 7.49
C VAL A 177 -3.40 -13.69 8.34
N GLU A 178 -2.52 -13.40 9.30
CA GLU A 178 -1.87 -14.40 10.15
C GLU A 178 -1.71 -13.94 11.61
N SER A 179 -1.19 -14.82 12.47
CA SER A 179 -1.01 -14.52 13.91
C SER A 179 -0.04 -13.37 14.15
N ALA A 180 1.01 -13.23 13.34
CA ALA A 180 1.97 -12.13 13.47
C ALA A 180 1.30 -10.75 13.30
N ASP A 181 0.34 -10.63 12.39
CA ASP A 181 -0.44 -9.38 12.21
C ASP A 181 -1.27 -9.06 13.46
N LEU A 182 -1.83 -10.08 14.11
CA LEU A 182 -2.55 -9.91 15.39
C LEU A 182 -1.61 -9.52 16.53
N VAL A 183 -0.37 -10.05 16.56
CA VAL A 183 0.65 -9.60 17.52
C VAL A 183 0.95 -8.12 17.34
N GLU A 184 1.08 -7.64 16.10
CA GLU A 184 1.26 -6.20 15.83
C GLU A 184 0.09 -5.38 16.36
N GLU A 185 -1.15 -5.79 16.12
CA GLU A 185 -2.33 -5.08 16.60
C GLU A 185 -2.42 -5.03 18.13
N VAL A 186 -2.11 -6.13 18.81
CA VAL A 186 -2.03 -6.19 20.28
C VAL A 186 -0.93 -5.26 20.80
N LEU A 187 0.29 -5.35 20.25
CA LEU A 187 1.40 -4.49 20.67
C LEU A 187 1.15 -3.01 20.39
N ARG A 188 0.48 -2.68 19.29
CA ARG A 188 0.15 -1.29 18.93
C ARG A 188 -0.80 -0.67 19.94
N MET A 189 -1.72 -1.47 20.50
CA MET A 189 -2.66 -1.03 21.53
C MET A 189 -2.03 -0.95 22.92
N ILE A 190 -1.17 -1.90 23.28
CA ILE A 190 -0.47 -1.92 24.59
C ILE A 190 0.68 -0.90 24.62
N GLY A 191 1.31 -0.66 23.47
CA GLY A 191 2.41 0.26 23.27
C GLY A 191 3.76 -0.45 23.12
N TYR A 192 4.50 -0.09 22.08
CA TYR A 192 5.83 -0.65 21.75
C TYR A 192 6.88 -0.45 22.84
N ASN A 193 6.68 0.52 23.74
CA ASN A 193 7.57 0.75 24.88
C ASN A 193 7.57 -0.41 25.89
N SER A 194 6.60 -1.32 25.80
CA SER A 194 6.56 -2.55 26.61
C SER A 194 7.59 -3.60 26.16
N ILE A 195 8.09 -3.50 24.92
CA ILE A 195 9.03 -4.47 24.37
C ILE A 195 10.40 -4.29 25.05
N PRO A 196 10.94 -5.34 25.70
CA PRO A 196 12.22 -5.25 26.40
C PRO A 196 13.37 -5.08 25.40
N SER A 197 14.26 -4.12 25.67
CA SER A 197 15.52 -4.00 24.94
C SER A 197 16.48 -5.08 25.40
N THR A 198 16.80 -6.01 24.51
CA THR A 198 17.74 -7.11 24.77
C THR A 198 18.73 -7.23 23.62
N ILE A 199 19.88 -7.86 23.90
CA ILE A 199 20.86 -8.21 22.88
C ILE A 199 20.70 -9.70 22.58
N PRO A 200 20.66 -10.12 21.29
CA PRO A 200 20.60 -11.53 20.95
C PRO A 200 21.74 -12.33 21.61
N VAL A 201 21.39 -13.43 22.27
CA VAL A 201 22.35 -14.35 22.89
C VAL A 201 22.49 -15.57 21.99
N GLY A 202 23.71 -15.86 21.54
CA GLY A 202 24.00 -17.02 20.72
C GLY A 202 25.50 -17.18 20.48
N PRO A 203 25.93 -18.33 19.95
CA PRO A 203 27.31 -18.47 19.52
C PRO A 203 27.60 -17.42 18.44
N LEU A 204 28.73 -16.72 18.58
CA LEU A 204 29.20 -15.86 17.51
C LEU A 204 29.60 -16.75 16.33
N PRO A 205 29.21 -16.40 15.09
CA PRO A 205 29.76 -17.07 13.92
C PRO A 205 31.28 -16.84 13.89
N GLU A 206 32.00 -17.76 13.24
CA GLU A 206 33.42 -17.52 12.99
C GLU A 206 33.61 -16.20 12.23
N PRO A 207 34.52 -15.31 12.67
CA PRO A 207 34.77 -14.06 11.98
C PRO A 207 35.21 -14.34 10.55
N GLN A 208 34.41 -13.93 9.57
CA GLN A 208 34.83 -13.93 8.17
C GLN A 208 35.58 -12.63 7.89
N VAL A 209 36.91 -12.72 7.89
CA VAL A 209 37.75 -11.59 7.51
C VAL A 209 37.69 -11.43 6.00
N ASP A 210 37.09 -10.33 5.54
CA ASP A 210 37.18 -9.96 4.13
C ASP A 210 38.58 -9.41 3.83
N SER A 211 39.40 -10.25 3.22
CA SER A 211 40.77 -9.87 2.84
C SER A 211 40.82 -8.66 1.89
N TRP A 212 39.77 -8.39 1.11
CA TRP A 212 39.70 -7.20 0.28
C TRP A 212 39.44 -5.95 1.11
N PHE A 213 38.53 -6.03 2.08
CA PHE A 213 38.30 -4.94 3.02
C PHE A 213 39.57 -4.57 3.80
N GLU A 214 40.30 -5.55 4.32
CA GLU A 214 41.56 -5.30 5.05
C GLU A 214 42.62 -4.63 4.16
N ARG A 215 42.73 -5.07 2.90
CA ARG A 215 43.64 -4.45 1.93
C ARG A 215 43.23 -3.03 1.59
N GLU A 216 41.95 -2.79 1.32
CA GLU A 216 41.40 -1.47 1.05
C GLU A 216 41.64 -0.54 2.25
N TYR A 217 41.37 -1.01 3.46
CA TYR A 217 41.60 -0.28 4.70
C TYR A 217 43.08 0.08 4.90
N ALA A 218 43.99 -0.86 4.64
CA ALA A 218 45.42 -0.61 4.69
C ALA A 218 45.86 0.44 3.66
N VAL A 219 45.39 0.34 2.41
CA VAL A 219 45.69 1.32 1.36
C VAL A 219 45.15 2.70 1.73
N ARG A 220 43.91 2.79 2.21
CA ARG A 220 43.30 4.03 2.68
C ARG A 220 44.16 4.71 3.74
N ASN A 221 44.59 3.98 4.77
CA ASN A 221 45.41 4.51 5.85
C ASN A 221 46.79 5.00 5.35
N ILE A 222 47.41 4.29 4.41
CA ILE A 222 48.68 4.71 3.82
C ILE A 222 48.50 6.03 3.05
N LEU A 223 47.45 6.16 2.24
CA LEU A 223 47.19 7.37 1.46
C LEU A 223 46.86 8.57 2.36
N ILE A 224 46.06 8.37 3.40
CA ILE A 224 45.78 9.40 4.42
C ILE A 224 47.08 9.81 5.13
N GLY A 225 47.90 8.84 5.54
CA GLY A 225 49.19 9.10 6.19
C GLY A 225 50.19 9.86 5.31
N ALA A 226 50.05 9.74 3.98
CA ALA A 226 50.81 10.52 3.00
C ALA A 226 50.23 11.92 2.73
N GLY A 227 49.13 12.30 3.38
CA GLY A 227 48.51 13.63 3.28
C GLY A 227 47.41 13.77 2.23
N LEU A 228 46.90 12.66 1.66
CA LEU A 228 45.74 12.69 0.77
C LEU A 228 44.44 12.75 1.59
N ASN A 229 43.42 13.40 1.01
CA ASN A 229 42.06 13.38 1.56
C ASN A 229 41.21 12.38 0.77
N GLU A 230 40.54 11.49 1.47
CA GLU A 230 39.53 10.61 0.86
C GLU A 230 38.28 11.44 0.54
N ILE A 231 37.73 11.23 -0.66
CA ILE A 231 36.47 11.85 -1.11
C ILE A 231 35.53 10.77 -1.62
N ILE A 232 34.24 10.93 -1.34
CA ILE A 232 33.18 10.11 -1.92
C ILE A 232 32.61 10.88 -3.11
N THR A 233 32.73 10.32 -4.31
CA THR A 233 32.30 10.96 -5.56
C THR A 233 30.94 10.44 -6.03
N TYR A 234 30.27 11.21 -6.90
CA TYR A 234 29.09 10.72 -7.60
C TYR A 234 29.44 9.55 -8.52
N ALA A 235 28.69 8.45 -8.42
CA ALA A 235 28.82 7.31 -9.32
C ALA A 235 28.38 7.66 -10.75
N MET A 236 27.41 8.57 -10.90
CA MET A 236 26.93 9.02 -12.19
C MET A 236 27.76 10.19 -12.71
N ILE A 237 28.41 9.98 -13.86
CA ILE A 237 29.15 11.00 -14.60
C ILE A 237 28.63 11.13 -16.03
N SER A 238 28.89 12.27 -16.67
CA SER A 238 28.54 12.43 -18.08
C SER A 238 29.36 11.48 -18.96
N ARG A 239 28.78 11.09 -20.09
CA ARG A 239 29.47 10.26 -21.10
C ARG A 239 30.78 10.92 -21.54
N ASP A 240 30.79 12.23 -21.75
CA ASP A 240 31.99 12.96 -22.17
C ASP A 240 33.09 12.90 -21.11
N ARG A 241 32.74 13.04 -19.83
CA ARG A 241 33.71 12.90 -18.73
C ARG A 241 34.28 11.48 -18.65
N MET A 242 33.44 10.47 -18.87
CA MET A 242 33.86 9.08 -18.91
C MET A 242 34.83 8.81 -20.08
N ILE A 243 34.53 9.33 -21.28
CA ILE A 243 35.41 9.22 -22.46
C ILE A 243 36.77 9.85 -22.17
N ASN A 244 36.80 11.08 -21.63
CA ASN A 244 38.05 11.76 -21.30
C ASN A 244 38.88 10.99 -20.27
N LEU A 245 38.23 10.41 -19.26
CA LEU A 245 38.91 9.65 -18.21
C LEU A 245 39.52 8.35 -18.74
N LEU A 246 38.80 7.66 -19.63
CA LEU A 246 39.28 6.42 -20.27
C LEU A 246 40.36 6.67 -21.34
N ALA A 247 40.35 7.83 -22.00
CA ALA A 247 41.37 8.19 -23.00
C ALA A 247 42.79 8.28 -22.41
N HIS A 248 42.90 8.49 -21.09
CA HIS A 248 44.17 8.57 -20.37
C HIS A 248 44.49 7.32 -19.54
N ALA A 249 43.60 6.32 -19.51
CA ALA A 249 43.80 5.08 -18.78
C ALA A 249 44.44 4.02 -19.69
N ASP A 250 45.32 3.19 -19.14
CA ASP A 250 45.74 1.97 -19.83
C ASP A 250 44.59 0.96 -19.94
N ALA A 251 44.76 -0.07 -20.76
CA ALA A 251 43.71 -1.05 -21.03
C ALA A 251 43.25 -1.83 -19.77
N GLN A 252 44.12 -1.98 -18.76
CA GLN A 252 43.79 -2.66 -17.51
C GLN A 252 43.00 -1.74 -16.59
N SER A 253 43.45 -0.49 -16.39
CA SER A 253 42.73 0.53 -15.63
C SER A 253 41.37 0.85 -16.25
N ALA A 254 41.29 0.98 -17.57
CA ALA A 254 40.04 1.21 -18.28
C ALA A 254 39.03 0.07 -18.06
N ARG A 255 39.48 -1.19 -18.04
CA ARG A 255 38.62 -2.34 -17.75
C ARG A 255 38.07 -2.31 -16.32
N VAL A 256 38.90 -1.96 -15.34
CA VAL A 256 38.44 -1.84 -13.94
C VAL A 256 37.43 -0.70 -13.80
N LEU A 257 37.68 0.46 -14.41
CA LEU A 257 36.77 1.60 -14.39
C LEU A 257 35.42 1.31 -15.06
N LEU A 258 35.40 0.42 -16.06
CA LEU A 258 34.18 -0.01 -16.75
C LEU A 258 33.45 -1.18 -16.07
N GLN A 259 34.11 -1.90 -15.16
CA GLN A 259 33.51 -3.00 -14.39
C GLN A 259 32.69 -2.52 -13.17
N GLY A 260 32.75 -1.22 -12.86
CA GLY A 260 31.99 -0.56 -11.80
C GLY A 260 30.64 0.04 -12.24
N ALA A 261 29.91 -0.65 -13.11
CA ALA A 261 28.52 -0.32 -13.49
C ALA A 261 27.67 -1.58 -13.54
#